data_AF-A0A940LFG9-F1
#
_entry.id   AF-A0A940LFG9-F1
#
_cell.length_a   1.000
_cell.length_b   1.000
_cell.length_c   1.000
_cell.angle_alpha   90.00
_cell.angle_beta   90.00
_cell.angle_gamma   90.00
#
_symmetry.space_group_name_H-M   'P 1'
#
loop_
_entity.id
_entity.type
_entity.pdbx_description
1 polymer ?
#
loop_
_entity_poly.entity_id
_entity_poly.type
_entity_poly.pdbx_seq_one_letter_code
_entity_poly.pdbx_strand_id
1 'polypeptide(L)'
;MAIKWKIDPGHSEIQFKVKHLMITTVTGYFKSFDLEVETETDDFNTAKRIEFTADIDSIDTNNAQRDTHLKSNDFFNAEQHPQLKFVGKKYEGNGDEVTLHGDLTIR
;
A
#
# COMPACT_ATOMS: atom_id res chain seq x y z
N MET A 1 -16.37 13.14 -18.51
CA MET A 1 -16.13 13.68 -17.15
C MET A 1 -15.26 12.65 -16.44
N ALA A 2 -14.35 13.05 -15.55
CA ALA A 2 -13.55 12.08 -14.78
C ALA A 2 -14.33 11.66 -13.52
N ILE A 3 -14.35 10.36 -13.22
CA ILE A 3 -14.87 9.82 -11.96
C ILE A 3 -13.69 9.68 -11.00
N LYS A 4 -13.85 10.17 -9.77
CA LYS A 4 -12.82 10.08 -8.72
C LYS A 4 -13.26 9.07 -7.68
N TRP A 5 -12.40 8.11 -7.41
CA TRP A 5 -12.55 7.09 -6.39
C TRP A 5 -11.59 7.38 -5.26
N LYS A 6 -12.10 7.32 -4.05
CA LYS A 6 -11.31 7.43 -2.83
C LYS A 6 -11.49 6.14 -2.04
N ILE A 7 -10.39 5.60 -1.55
CA ILE A 7 -10.46 4.46 -0.63
C ILE A 7 -11.20 4.87 0.63
N ASP A 8 -11.95 3.92 1.20
CA ASP A 8 -12.50 4.04 2.55
C ASP A 8 -11.57 3.31 3.53
N PRO A 9 -10.80 4.03 4.36
CA PRO A 9 -9.89 3.41 5.31
C PRO A 9 -10.61 2.56 6.38
N GLY A 10 -11.89 2.83 6.67
CA GLY A 10 -12.66 2.09 7.66
C GLY A 10 -13.00 0.66 7.24
N HIS A 11 -12.93 0.37 5.94
CA HIS A 11 -13.25 -0.94 5.36
C HIS A 11 -12.11 -1.50 4.51
N SER A 12 -10.89 -1.01 4.72
CA SER A 12 -9.70 -1.41 3.96
C SER A 12 -8.56 -1.75 4.91
N GLU A 13 -7.67 -2.65 4.50
CA GLU A 13 -6.44 -2.95 5.24
C GLU A 13 -5.25 -3.11 4.30
N ILE A 14 -4.09 -2.62 4.73
CA ILE A 14 -2.81 -2.83 4.06
C ILE A 14 -1.99 -3.79 4.91
N GLN A 15 -2.21 -5.09 4.71
CA GLN A 15 -1.56 -6.18 5.45
C GLN A 15 -0.34 -6.71 4.70
N PHE A 16 0.73 -7.03 5.43
CA PHE A 16 1.84 -7.82 4.92
C PHE A 16 2.16 -9.00 5.85
N LYS A 17 2.77 -10.05 5.28
CA LYS A 17 3.21 -11.25 6.01
C LYS A 17 4.62 -11.63 5.59
N VAL A 18 5.50 -11.81 6.56
CA VAL A 18 6.90 -12.21 6.35
C VAL A 18 7.22 -13.43 7.21
N LYS A 19 7.85 -14.44 6.61
CA LYS A 19 8.35 -15.61 7.35
C LYS A 19 9.56 -15.21 8.20
N HIS A 20 9.52 -15.56 9.47
CA HIS A 20 10.60 -15.40 10.43
C HIS A 20 11.14 -16.79 10.82
N LEU A 21 12.40 -17.04 10.46
CA LEU A 21 13.12 -18.31 10.62
C LEU A 21 12.38 -19.53 10.06
N MET A 22 11.63 -19.36 8.95
CA MET A 22 10.84 -20.40 8.26
C MET A 22 9.71 -21.07 9.08
N ILE A 23 9.56 -20.73 10.36
CA ILE A 23 8.62 -21.39 11.28
C ILE A 23 7.46 -20.47 11.65
N THR A 24 7.78 -19.21 11.95
CA THR A 24 6.81 -18.22 12.43
C THR A 24 6.50 -17.21 11.33
N THR A 25 5.27 -16.70 11.30
CA THR A 25 4.87 -15.62 10.37
C THR A 25 4.65 -14.35 11.17
N VAL A 26 5.39 -13.31 10.83
CA VAL A 26 5.11 -11.95 11.31
C VAL A 26 4.05 -11.36 10.38
N THR A 27 2.90 -11.00 10.94
CA THR A 27 1.88 -10.21 10.25
C THR A 27 2.04 -8.77 10.68
N GLY A 28 2.00 -7.85 9.72
CA GLY A 28 2.00 -6.42 10.01
C GLY A 28 1.05 -5.66 9.11
N TYR A 29 0.81 -4.41 9.50
CA TYR A 29 -0.14 -3.52 8.84
C TYR A 29 0.46 -2.12 8.72
N PHE A 30 0.05 -1.37 7.70
CA PHE A 30 0.13 0.09 7.71
C PHE A 30 -1.26 0.64 8.01
N LYS A 31 -1.41 1.36 9.12
CA LYS A 31 -2.71 1.85 9.60
C LYS A 31 -3.14 3.20 9.02
N SER A 32 -2.19 3.97 8.48
CA SER A 32 -2.43 5.24 7.81
C SER A 32 -2.05 5.07 6.35
N PHE A 33 -3.06 5.12 5.49
CA PHE A 33 -2.91 4.93 4.06
C PHE A 33 -4.01 5.66 3.30
N ASP A 34 -3.76 5.84 2.00
CA ASP A 34 -4.66 6.51 1.09
C ASP A 34 -4.50 5.93 -0.32
N LEU A 35 -5.58 5.98 -1.10
CA LEU A 35 -5.62 5.59 -2.50
C LEU A 35 -6.62 6.47 -3.23
N GLU A 36 -6.14 7.07 -4.31
CA GLU A 36 -6.95 7.82 -5.27
C GLU A 36 -6.88 7.15 -6.63
N VAL A 37 -8.05 6.97 -7.26
CA VAL A 37 -8.16 6.51 -8.64
C VAL A 37 -9.02 7.47 -9.45
N GLU A 38 -8.58 7.81 -10.66
CA GLU A 38 -9.37 8.57 -11.62
C GLU A 38 -9.64 7.75 -12.87
N THR A 39 -10.92 7.57 -13.23
CA THR A 39 -11.37 6.81 -14.41
C THR A 39 -12.20 7.69 -15.35
N GLU A 40 -12.33 7.29 -16.62
CA GLU A 40 -13.24 7.97 -17.56
C GLU A 40 -14.70 7.51 -17.41
N THR A 41 -14.88 6.26 -17.00
CA THR A 41 -16.18 5.60 -16.80
C THR A 41 -16.15 4.79 -15.49
N ASP A 42 -17.20 4.02 -15.22
CA ASP A 42 -17.25 3.11 -14.07
C ASP A 42 -16.35 1.86 -14.25
N ASP A 43 -15.63 1.75 -15.37
CA ASP A 43 -14.66 0.69 -15.64
C ASP A 43 -13.23 1.12 -15.27
N PHE A 44 -12.60 0.37 -14.37
CA PHE A 44 -11.21 0.58 -13.94
C PHE A 44 -10.17 0.38 -15.05
N ASN A 45 -10.50 -0.31 -16.16
CA ASN A 45 -9.66 -0.34 -17.35
C ASN A 45 -9.49 1.06 -17.99
N THR A 46 -10.37 2.00 -17.67
CA THR A 46 -10.27 3.41 -18.10
C THR A 46 -9.52 4.30 -17.10
N ALA A 47 -8.84 3.71 -16.12
CA ALA A 47 -8.07 4.45 -15.13
C ALA A 47 -6.93 5.24 -15.80
N LYS A 48 -6.90 6.55 -15.52
CA LYS A 48 -5.85 7.47 -15.95
C LYS A 48 -4.82 7.75 -14.88
N ARG A 49 -5.21 7.59 -13.61
CA ARG A 49 -4.38 7.87 -12.44
C ARG A 49 -4.75 6.89 -11.35
N ILE A 50 -3.76 6.20 -10.81
CA ILE A 50 -3.88 5.32 -9.65
C ILE A 50 -2.68 5.65 -8.76
N GLU A 51 -2.94 6.25 -7.60
CA GLU A 51 -1.90 6.60 -6.65
C GLU A 51 -2.27 6.11 -5.25
N PHE A 52 -1.42 5.26 -4.69
CA PHE A 52 -1.52 4.78 -3.33
C PHE A 52 -0.33 5.28 -2.51
N THR A 53 -0.59 5.63 -1.26
CA THR A 53 0.44 5.97 -0.27
C THR A 53 0.11 5.33 1.07
N ALA A 54 1.14 4.96 1.83
CA ALA A 54 0.99 4.60 3.23
C ALA A 54 2.14 5.16 4.06
N ASP A 55 1.82 5.64 5.26
CA ASP A 55 2.79 6.25 6.14
C ASP A 55 3.56 5.16 6.88
N ILE A 56 4.88 5.18 6.79
CA ILE A 56 5.76 4.21 7.46
C ILE A 56 5.58 4.27 8.97
N ASP A 57 5.30 5.45 9.52
CA ASP A 57 5.07 5.63 10.95
C ASP A 57 3.83 4.89 11.48
N SER A 58 2.92 4.50 10.59
CA SER A 58 1.73 3.75 10.95
C SER A 58 1.93 2.23 10.99
N ILE A 59 3.17 1.76 10.80
CA ILE A 59 3.48 0.34 10.83
C ILE A 59 3.16 -0.27 12.20
N ASP A 60 2.45 -1.39 12.18
CA ASP A 60 2.09 -2.15 13.38
C ASP A 60 2.23 -3.64 13.11
N THR A 61 3.12 -4.28 13.86
CA THR A 61 3.29 -5.74 13.88
C THR A 61 2.84 -6.35 15.21
N ASN A 62 2.13 -5.59 16.03
CA ASN A 62 1.75 -5.88 17.40
C ASN A 62 2.97 -6.08 18.33
N ASN A 63 4.08 -5.38 18.04
CA ASN A 63 5.29 -5.41 18.86
C ASN A 63 6.04 -4.08 18.74
N ALA A 64 5.90 -3.21 19.74
CA ALA A 64 6.43 -1.85 19.72
C ALA A 64 7.96 -1.76 19.50
N GLN A 65 8.74 -2.73 20.02
CA GLN A 65 10.20 -2.75 19.81
C GLN A 65 10.53 -3.05 18.35
N ARG A 66 9.85 -4.03 17.75
CA ARG A 66 10.00 -4.35 16.33
C ARG A 66 9.52 -3.21 15.45
N ASP A 67 8.39 -2.59 15.78
CA ASP A 67 7.84 -1.47 15.01
C ASP A 67 8.80 -0.26 15.04
N THR A 68 9.41 0.02 16.20
CA THR A 68 10.47 1.04 16.32
C THR A 68 11.69 0.68 15.45
N HIS A 69 12.11 -0.58 15.45
CA HIS A 69 13.24 -1.04 14.64
C HIS A 69 12.94 -0.95 13.13
N LEU A 70 11.74 -1.31 12.69
CA LEU A 70 11.32 -1.23 11.28
C LEU A 70 11.30 0.21 10.75
N LYS A 71 11.07 1.20 11.62
CA LYS A 71 11.12 2.63 11.25
C LYS A 71 12.55 3.17 11.14
N SER A 72 13.53 2.49 11.73
CA SER A 72 14.92 2.95 11.76
C SER A 72 15.58 2.92 10.38
N ASN A 73 16.79 3.49 10.30
CA ASN A 73 17.59 3.53 9.08
C ASN A 73 18.05 2.15 8.56
N ASP A 74 17.98 1.11 9.40
CA ASP A 74 18.30 -0.27 9.04
C ASP A 74 17.19 -0.92 8.19
N PHE A 75 15.99 -0.33 8.17
CA PHE A 75 14.84 -0.78 7.38
C PHE A 75 14.25 0.40 6.58
N PHE A 76 13.02 0.80 6.87
CA PHE A 76 12.29 1.77 6.04
C PHE A 76 12.86 3.20 6.11
N ASN A 77 13.65 3.52 7.15
CA ASN A 77 14.13 4.87 7.44
C ASN A 77 13.03 5.92 7.33
N ALA A 78 12.05 5.82 8.23
CA ALA A 78 10.85 6.67 8.22
C ALA A 78 11.19 8.18 8.26
N GLU A 79 12.29 8.56 8.91
CA GLU A 79 12.71 9.97 8.97
C GLU A 79 13.05 10.56 7.60
N GLN A 80 13.69 9.78 6.72
CA GLN A 80 14.07 10.22 5.38
C GLN A 80 13.06 9.82 4.30
N HIS A 81 12.30 8.75 4.54
CA HIS A 81 11.31 8.17 3.63
C HIS A 81 10.02 7.89 4.40
N PRO A 82 9.24 8.94 4.73
CA PRO A 82 8.09 8.82 5.60
C PRO A 82 6.93 8.02 4.99
N GLN A 83 6.93 7.82 3.67
CA GLN A 83 5.84 7.17 2.95
C GLN A 83 6.36 6.12 1.97
N LEU A 84 5.65 5.00 1.89
CA LEU A 84 5.69 4.15 0.69
C LEU A 84 4.66 4.64 -0.32
N LYS A 85 4.99 4.55 -1.61
CA LYS A 85 4.12 5.01 -2.70
C LYS A 85 4.02 3.97 -3.80
N PHE A 86 2.81 3.73 -4.30
CA PHE A 86 2.58 2.94 -5.50
C PHE A 86 1.87 3.78 -6.56
N VAL A 87 2.40 3.79 -7.78
CA VAL A 87 1.79 4.47 -8.93
C VAL A 87 1.41 3.44 -9.97
N GLY A 88 0.11 3.24 -10.17
CA GLY A 88 -0.42 2.32 -11.16
C GLY A 88 -0.20 2.84 -12.58
N LYS A 89 0.22 1.94 -13.48
CA LYS A 89 0.52 2.22 -14.89
C LYS A 89 -0.42 1.53 -15.84
N LYS A 90 -0.82 0.29 -15.53
CA LYS A 90 -1.66 -0.52 -16.41
C LYS A 90 -2.54 -1.43 -15.59
N TYR A 91 -3.84 -1.29 -15.78
CA TYR A 91 -4.84 -2.21 -15.26
C TYR A 91 -5.25 -3.16 -16.40
N GLU A 92 -5.20 -4.47 -16.15
CA GLU A 92 -5.55 -5.51 -17.10
C GLU A 92 -6.47 -6.53 -16.44
N GLY A 93 -7.65 -6.71 -17.02
CA GLY A 93 -8.56 -7.77 -16.62
C GLY A 93 -9.96 -7.25 -16.33
N ASN A 94 -10.91 -8.18 -16.41
CA ASN A 94 -12.32 -7.94 -16.20
C ASN A 94 -12.84 -9.06 -15.29
N GLY A 95 -13.56 -8.74 -14.23
CA GLY A 95 -14.11 -9.72 -13.29
C GLY A 95 -13.36 -9.76 -11.95
N ASP A 96 -13.28 -10.94 -11.34
CA ASP A 96 -12.84 -11.10 -9.95
C ASP A 96 -11.31 -11.08 -9.77
N GLU A 97 -10.56 -11.36 -10.83
CA GLU A 97 -9.10 -11.34 -10.82
C GLU A 97 -8.58 -10.38 -11.88
N VAL A 98 -7.76 -9.44 -11.42
CA VAL A 98 -7.21 -8.36 -12.25
C VAL A 98 -5.73 -8.17 -11.94
N THR A 99 -4.99 -7.75 -12.95
CA THR A 99 -3.56 -7.44 -12.82
C THR A 99 -3.37 -5.93 -12.89
N LEU A 100 -2.80 -5.35 -11.84
CA LEU A 100 -2.40 -3.95 -11.79
C LEU A 100 -0.88 -3.84 -11.78
N HIS A 101 -0.31 -3.36 -12.88
CA HIS A 101 1.10 -3.05 -13.00
C HIS A 101 1.37 -1.64 -12.54
N GLY A 102 2.48 -1.41 -11.84
CA GLY A 102 2.86 -0.08 -11.38
C GLY A 102 4.25 -0.03 -10.76
N ASP A 103 4.67 1.18 -10.39
CA ASP A 103 5.94 1.41 -9.72
C ASP A 103 5.71 1.50 -8.22
N LEU A 104 6.40 0.63 -7.47
CA LEU A 104 6.50 0.73 -6.03
C LEU A 104 7.77 1.49 -5.66
N THR A 105 7.60 2.58 -4.92
CA THR A 105 8.69 3.31 -4.26
C THR A 105 8.66 2.96 -2.78
N ILE A 106 9.68 2.23 -2.35
CA ILE A 106 9.90 1.82 -0.97
C ILE A 106 11.41 1.77 -0.73
N ARG A 107 11.83 2.11 0.48
CA ARG A 107 13.23 2.01 0.89
C ARG A 107 13.51 0.68 1.56
#